data_AF-A0A933ETM6-F1
#
_entry.id   AF-A0A933ETM6-F1
#
_cell.length_a   1.000
_cell.length_b   1.000
_cell.length_c   1.000
_cell.angle_alpha   90.00
_cell.angle_beta   90.00
_cell.angle_gamma   90.00
#
_symmetry.space_group_name_H-M   'P 1'
#
loop_
_entity.id
_entity.type
_entity.pdbx_description
1 polymer ?
#
loop_
_entity_poly.entity_id
_entity_poly.type
_entity_poly.pdbx_seq_one_letter_code
_entity_poly.pdbx_strand_id
1 'polypeptide(L)' 'EVLTALRGPDLLRVKGLVNVEGKAGPMVVQGVQHLFHPPLELAAWPGSDRSTRLVFITRGIPRQTVADLFAAIGAIGAG' A
#
# COMPACT_ATOMS: atom_id res chain seq x y z
N GLU A 1 -7.57 -2.55 -7.65
CA GLU A 1 -8.71 -3.23 -6.98
C GLU A 1 -8.36 -4.11 -5.77
N VAL A 2 -7.09 -4.41 -5.44
CA VAL A 2 -6.79 -5.35 -4.33
C VAL A 2 -6.71 -4.70 -2.94
N LEU A 3 -6.17 -3.49 -2.79
CA LEU A 3 -6.25 -2.75 -1.51
C LEU A 3 -7.70 -2.39 -1.12
N THR A 4 -8.58 -2.34 -2.11
CA THR A 4 -10.03 -2.22 -1.93
C THR A 4 -10.66 -3.50 -1.37
N ALA A 5 -10.02 -4.68 -1.45
CA ALA A 5 -10.58 -5.90 -0.85
C ALA A 5 -10.55 -5.89 0.69
N LEU A 6 -9.69 -5.05 1.30
CA LEU A 6 -9.73 -4.75 2.74
C LEU A 6 -10.75 -3.64 3.09
N ARG A 7 -11.55 -3.15 2.13
CA ARG A 7 -12.55 -2.10 2.40
C ARG A 7 -13.61 -2.68 3.34
N GLY A 8 -13.61 -2.15 4.54
CA GLY A 8 -14.58 -2.44 5.57
C GLY A 8 -14.36 -1.49 6.75
N PRO A 9 -15.29 -1.44 7.72
CA PRO A 9 -15.17 -0.60 8.92
C PRO A 9 -13.90 -0.91 9.75
N ASP A 10 -13.29 -2.06 9.48
CA ASP A 10 -12.16 -2.62 10.21
C ASP A 10 -10.79 -2.24 9.64
N LEU A 11 -10.71 -1.72 8.41
CA LEU A 11 -9.51 -1.05 7.92
C LEU A 11 -9.60 0.43 8.26
N LEU A 12 -8.86 0.88 9.27
CA LEU A 12 -8.97 2.26 9.76
C LEU A 12 -8.12 3.22 8.93
N ARG A 13 -6.88 2.83 8.62
CA ARG A 13 -5.95 3.63 7.81
C ARG A 13 -4.94 2.76 7.09
N VAL A 14 -4.58 3.16 5.89
CA VAL A 14 -3.38 2.70 5.19
C VAL A 14 -2.56 3.91 4.74
N LYS A 15 -1.24 3.81 4.87
CA LYS A 15 -0.31 4.77 4.29
C LYS A 15 0.97 4.06 3.84
N GLY A 16 1.62 4.56 2.82
CA GLY A 16 2.95 4.07 2.49
C GLY A 16 3.52 4.56 1.17
N LEU A 17 4.74 4.10 0.92
CA LEU A 17 5.50 4.32 -0.31
C LEU A 17 5.55 3.00 -1.06
N VAL A 18 5.18 3.03 -2.34
CA VAL A 18 5.22 1.87 -3.23
C VAL A 18 6.24 2.14 -4.33
N ASN A 19 7.16 1.20 -4.50
CA ASN A 19 8.04 1.17 -5.64
C ASN A 19 7.29 0.59 -6.84
N VAL A 20 7.17 1.38 -7.91
CA VAL A 20 6.46 1.01 -9.12
C VAL A 20 7.43 1.09 -10.28
N GLU A 21 7.50 0.03 -11.07
CA GLU A 21 8.35 -0.02 -12.25
C GLU A 21 8.03 1.14 -13.21
N GLY A 22 9.08 1.72 -13.80
CA GLY A 22 8.96 2.87 -14.71
C GLY A 22 8.71 4.22 -14.01
N LYS A 23 8.64 4.27 -12.68
CA LYS A 23 8.55 5.51 -11.91
C LYS A 23 9.89 5.92 -11.31
N ALA A 24 10.19 7.22 -11.36
CA ALA A 24 11.45 7.75 -10.83
C ALA A 24 11.39 7.91 -9.31
N GLY A 25 10.23 8.31 -8.79
CA GLY A 25 9.96 8.44 -7.37
C GLY A 25 8.95 7.40 -6.85
N PRO A 26 8.78 7.33 -5.52
CA PRO A 26 7.81 6.43 -4.93
C PRO A 26 6.38 6.92 -5.20
N MET A 27 5.47 5.97 -5.39
CA MET A 27 4.05 6.22 -5.37
C MET A 27 3.55 6.26 -3.92
N VAL A 28 2.94 7.37 -3.52
CA VAL A 28 2.31 7.54 -2.22
C VAL A 28 0.91 6.98 -2.26
N VAL A 29 0.62 6.05 -1.36
CA VAL A 29 -0.71 5.50 -1.15
C VAL A 29 -1.21 5.97 0.20
N GLN A 30 -2.41 6.54 0.26
CA GLN A 30 -3.10 6.88 1.50
C GLN A 30 -4.58 6.57 1.41
N GLY A 31 -5.10 5.93 2.45
CA GLY A 31 -6.53 5.67 2.60
C GLY A 31 -6.94 5.69 4.06
N VAL A 32 -8.16 6.15 4.32
CA VAL A 32 -8.80 6.17 5.65
C VAL A 32 -10.17 5.55 5.48
N GLN A 33 -10.41 4.43 6.16
CA GLN A 33 -11.64 3.64 6.01
C GLN A 33 -12.00 3.38 4.53
N HIS A 34 -13.12 3.95 4.08
CA HIS A 34 -13.65 3.77 2.74
C HIS A 34 -13.14 4.83 1.75
N LEU A 35 -12.34 5.82 2.18
CA LEU A 35 -11.82 6.88 1.32
C LEU A 35 -10.36 6.61 0.98
N PHE A 36 -10.03 6.58 -0.31
CA PHE A 36 -8.65 6.51 -0.78
C PHE A 36 -8.36 7.77 -1.58
N HIS A 37 -7.24 8.40 -1.27
CA HIS A 37 -6.75 9.50 -2.07
C HIS A 37 -6.14 8.94 -3.36
N PRO A 38 -6.23 9.66 -4.49
CA PRO A 38 -5.51 9.30 -5.70
C PRO A 38 -4.03 9.10 -5.39
N PRO A 39 -3.39 8.03 -5.90
CA PRO A 39 -1.96 7.84 -5.73
C PRO A 39 -1.19 9.03 -6.29
N LEU A 40 -0.21 9.54 -5.53
CA LEU A 40 0.63 10.65 -5.95
C LEU A 40 2.08 10.16 -6.11
N GLU A 41 2.71 10.44 -7.24
CA GLU A 41 4.15 10.23 -7.41
C GLU A 41 4.92 11.37 -6.75
N LEU A 42 5.89 11.05 -5.89
CA LEU A 42 6.84 12.06 -5.39
C LEU A 42 7.96 12.28 -6.41
N ALA A 43 8.55 13.48 -6.41
CA ALA A 43 9.64 13.81 -7.35
C ALA A 43 10.88 12.92 -7.20
N ALA A 44 11.16 12.44 -5.98
CA ALA A 44 12.29 11.57 -5.68
C ALA A 44 12.02 10.74 -4.43
N TRP A 45 12.80 9.66 -4.28
CA TRP A 45 12.85 8.89 -3.04
C TRP A 45 13.60 9.66 -1.93
N PRO A 46 13.21 9.50 -0.66
CA PRO A 46 13.83 10.21 0.46
C PRO A 46 15.24 9.70 0.86
N GLY A 47 15.76 8.65 0.22
CA GLY A 47 17.06 8.05 0.56
C GLY A 47 17.57 7.13 -0.55
N SER A 48 18.38 6.11 -0.22
CA SER A 48 18.81 5.04 -1.15
C SER A 48 17.92 3.80 -1.12
N ASP A 49 17.14 3.62 -0.05
CA ASP A 49 16.17 2.53 0.08
C ASP A 49 15.00 2.73 -0.91
N ARG A 50 14.76 1.71 -1.73
CA ARG A 50 13.69 1.65 -2.74
C ARG A 50 12.63 0.59 -2.40
N SER A 51 12.61 0.12 -1.15
CA SER A 51 11.63 -0.87 -0.71
C SER A 51 10.23 -0.27 -0.60
N THR A 52 9.23 -1.05 -1.03
CA THR A 52 7.83 -0.75 -0.73
C THR A 52 7.60 -0.92 0.77
N ARG A 53 6.99 0.09 1.39
CA ARG A 53 6.67 0.10 2.82
C ARG A 53 5.25 0.59 3.02
N LEU A 54 4.41 -0.27 3.57
CA LEU A 54 3.02 0.04 3.90
C LEU A 54 2.79 -0.11 5.41
N VAL A 55 1.97 0.77 5.96
CA VAL A 55 1.47 0.70 7.33
C VAL A 55 -0.05 0.56 7.26
N PHE A 56 -0.55 -0.51 7.86
CA PHE A 56 -1.97 -0.77 8.03
C PHE A 56 -2.35 -0.58 9.49
N ILE A 57 -3.42 0.18 9.72
CA ILE A 57 -4.06 0.32 11.02
C ILE A 57 -5.43 -0.34 10.88
N THR A 58 -5.65 -1.42 11.60
CA THR A 58 -6.85 -2.24 11.50
C THR A 58 -7.47 -2.48 12.87
N ARG A 59 -8.72 -2.93 12.87
CA ARG A 59 -9.47 -3.42 14.03
C ARG A 59 -9.93 -4.84 13.73
N GLY A 60 -9.55 -5.82 14.55
CA GLY A 60 -10.01 -7.20 14.37
C GLY A 60 -9.47 -7.95 13.14
N ILE A 61 -8.70 -7.30 12.26
CA ILE A 61 -8.04 -7.96 11.13
C ILE A 61 -6.69 -8.54 11.58
N PRO A 62 -6.47 -9.86 11.47
CA PRO A 62 -5.19 -10.48 11.79
C PRO A 62 -4.07 -9.97 10.89
N ARG A 63 -2.87 -9.84 11.47
CA ARG A 63 -1.67 -9.46 10.72
C ARG A 63 -1.42 -10.37 9.52
N GLN A 64 -1.67 -11.67 9.68
CA GLN A 64 -1.45 -12.66 8.61
C GLN A 64 -2.30 -12.36 7.38
N THR A 65 -3.58 -12.01 7.56
CA THR A 65 -4.47 -11.62 6.47
C THR A 65 -3.92 -10.44 5.67
N VAL A 66 -3.35 -9.44 6.35
CA VAL A 66 -2.71 -8.29 5.68
C VAL A 66 -1.44 -8.71 4.94
N ALA A 67 -0.63 -9.58 5.55
CA ALA A 67 0.61 -10.09 4.95
C ALA A 67 0.33 -10.94 3.69
N ASP A 68 -0.66 -11.83 3.75
CA ASP A 68 -1.05 -12.70 2.63
C ASP A 68 -1.56 -11.87 1.45
N LEU A 69 -2.39 -10.86 1.72
CA LEU A 69 -2.86 -9.94 0.69
C LEU A 69 -1.70 -9.18 0.03
N PHE A 70 -0.76 -8.69 0.84
CA PHE A 70 0.41 -7.98 0.32
C PHE A 70 1.30 -8.90 -0.53
N ALA A 71 1.52 -10.14 -0.09
CA ALA A 71 2.26 -11.14 -0.85
C ALA A 71 1.58 -11.47 -2.19
N ALA A 72 0.25 -11.62 -2.19
CA ALA A 72 -0.53 -11.85 -3.40
C ALA A 72 -0.40 -10.69 -4.42
N ILE A 73 -0.36 -9.44 -3.96
CA ILE A 73 -0.16 -8.28 -4.84
C ILE A 73 1.28 -8.21 -5.36
N GLY A 74 2.27 -8.43 -4.48
CA GLY A 74 3.69 -8.41 -4.87
C GLY A 74 4.03 -9.43 -5.94
N ALA A 75 3.34 -10.58 -5.94
CA ALA A 75 3.48 -11.61 -6.96
C ALA A 75 2.91 -11.21 -8.33
N ILE A 76 1.92 -10.30 -8.40
CA ILE A 76 1.29 -9.86 -9.65
C ILE A 76 2.14 -8.80 -10.37
N GLY A 77 2.98 -8.05 -9.64
CA GLY A 77 3.88 -7.03 -10.21
C GLY A 77 5.30 -7.50 -10.54
N ALA A 78 5.61 -8.78 -10.30
CA ALA A 78 6.92 -9.38 -10.60
C ALA A 78 6.87 -10.35 -11.80
N GLY A 79 5.77 -10.31 -12.56
CA GLY A 79 5.56 -11.09 -13.79
C GLY A 79 5.70 -10.25 -15.04
#